data_AF-A0A1C5MX72-F1
#
_entry.id   AF-A0A1C5MX72-F1
#
_cell.length_a   1.000
_cell.length_b   1.000
_cell.length_c   1.000
_cell.angle_alpha   90.00
_cell.angle_beta   90.00
_cell.angle_gamma   90.00
#
_symmetry.space_group_name_H-M   'P 1'
#
loop_
_entity.id
_entity.type
_entity.pdbx_description
1 polymer ?
#
loop_
_entity_poly.entity_id
_entity_poly.type
_entity_poly.pdbx_seq_one_letter_code
_entity_poly.pdbx_strand_id
1 'polypeptide(L)'
;METSIQNAPLGNLKIINCRGVEQYYLDSAETRTSYPNGKYLRKSDFELAGKLAQRNYDEKLLSEVEKQLKNIQNIIKKYEKQEIVQVEELYSVYDRMSPSRKKMVDARIISDKEYVNQWSAKIYSGKDFAEGQAEIYTEKKERVRSKSEKIIADMLYHKNIPYKYECPINLKGLGMIYPDFTCLRLADRKTILWEHLGMMTDPIYCQKAMKKIDIYAKNGFIQGRDIIYTFESEKYSLNTMSVENLINQIFST
;
A
#
# COMPACT_ATOMS: atom_id res chain seq x y z
N MET A 1 -21.33 21.69 5.93
CA MET A 1 -21.65 22.79 4.98
C MET A 1 -23.14 23.06 4.94
N GLU A 2 -24.00 22.07 4.70
CA GLU A 2 -25.46 22.28 4.62
C GLU A 2 -26.06 22.95 5.87
N THR A 3 -25.71 22.47 7.07
CA THR A 3 -26.14 23.09 8.34
C THR A 3 -25.56 24.51 8.55
N SER A 4 -24.35 24.79 8.03
CA SER A 4 -23.73 26.13 8.06
C SER A 4 -24.51 27.10 7.18
N ILE A 5 -24.85 26.68 5.96
CA ILE A 5 -25.66 27.46 5.01
C ILE A 5 -27.06 27.68 5.56
N GLN A 6 -27.70 26.68 6.15
CA GLN A 6 -29.06 26.81 6.71
C GLN A 6 -29.12 27.83 7.86
N ASN A 7 -28.09 27.89 8.70
CA ASN A 7 -28.03 28.79 9.85
C ASN A 7 -27.44 30.17 9.52
N ALA A 8 -26.93 30.38 8.30
CA ALA A 8 -26.29 31.62 7.89
C ALA A 8 -27.31 32.69 7.43
N PRO A 9 -27.01 33.99 7.59
CA PRO A 9 -27.84 35.09 7.10
C PRO A 9 -28.13 34.97 5.60
N LEU A 10 -29.36 35.26 5.18
CA LEU A 10 -29.78 35.21 3.77
C LEU A 10 -29.21 36.38 2.97
N GLY A 11 -28.88 36.11 1.70
CA GLY A 11 -28.36 37.10 0.75
C GLY A 11 -26.91 36.85 0.35
N ASN A 12 -26.38 37.72 -0.49
CA ASN A 12 -25.01 37.67 -0.96
C ASN A 12 -24.21 38.85 -0.45
N LEU A 13 -22.92 38.63 -0.18
CA LEU A 13 -21.98 39.73 0.00
C LEU A 13 -21.57 40.25 -1.37
N LYS A 14 -21.88 41.52 -1.64
CA LYS A 14 -21.38 42.25 -2.81
C LYS A 14 -20.30 43.23 -2.36
N ILE A 15 -19.17 43.22 -3.05
CA ILE A 15 -18.04 44.12 -2.79
C ILE A 15 -17.91 45.08 -3.97
N ILE A 16 -17.90 46.38 -3.69
CA ILE A 16 -17.71 47.43 -4.70
C ILE A 16 -16.48 48.25 -4.30
N ASN A 17 -15.57 48.49 -5.24
CA ASN A 17 -14.45 49.39 -5.02
C ASN A 17 -14.86 50.82 -5.38
N CYS A 18 -14.78 51.75 -4.43
CA CYS A 18 -15.02 53.17 -4.67
C CYS A 18 -13.79 53.95 -4.25
N ARG A 19 -13.11 54.59 -5.22
CA ARG A 19 -11.92 55.42 -5.00
C ARG A 19 -10.82 54.72 -4.19
N GLY A 20 -10.60 53.42 -4.44
CA GLY A 20 -9.57 52.63 -3.76
C GLY A 20 -9.99 52.02 -2.42
N VAL A 21 -11.24 52.23 -1.99
CA VAL A 21 -11.79 51.68 -0.75
C VAL A 21 -12.84 50.62 -1.06
N GLU A 22 -12.72 49.45 -0.44
CA GLU A 22 -13.72 48.40 -0.53
C GLU A 22 -14.95 48.75 0.30
N GLN A 23 -16.12 48.65 -0.33
CA GLN A 23 -17.42 48.86 0.28
C GLN A 23 -18.24 47.57 0.20
N TYR A 24 -18.77 47.13 1.34
CA TYR A 24 -19.52 45.89 1.47
C TYR A 24 -21.03 46.18 1.43
N TYR A 25 -21.77 45.34 0.73
CA TYR A 25 -23.21 45.45 0.57
C TYR A 25 -23.86 44.09 0.77
N LEU A 26 -24.97 44.06 1.52
CA LEU A 26 -25.89 42.93 1.55
C LEU A 26 -26.81 43.01 0.34
N ASP A 27 -26.73 42.00 -0.51
CA ASP A 27 -27.51 41.88 -1.73
C ASP A 27 -28.49 40.71 -1.63
N SER A 28 -29.77 41.04 -1.39
CA SER A 28 -30.90 40.11 -1.34
C SER A 28 -32.10 40.69 -2.10
N ALA A 29 -33.05 39.84 -2.48
CA ALA A 29 -34.29 40.27 -3.13
C ALA A 29 -35.03 41.36 -2.32
N GLU A 30 -35.04 41.22 -0.99
CA GLU A 30 -35.63 42.19 -0.07
C GLU A 30 -34.88 43.53 -0.11
N THR A 31 -33.56 43.51 -0.01
CA THR A 31 -32.77 44.76 -0.05
C THR A 31 -32.86 45.49 -1.38
N ARG A 32 -33.00 44.76 -2.50
CA ARG A 32 -33.10 45.34 -3.85
C ARG A 32 -34.37 46.16 -4.07
N THR A 33 -35.44 45.90 -3.31
CA THR A 33 -36.67 46.71 -3.38
C THR A 33 -36.47 48.15 -2.94
N SER A 34 -35.58 48.37 -1.97
CA SER A 34 -35.29 49.69 -1.40
C SER A 34 -33.94 50.26 -1.85
N TYR A 35 -33.00 49.39 -2.20
CA TYR A 35 -31.63 49.75 -2.56
C TYR A 35 -31.21 48.96 -3.81
N PRO A 36 -31.24 49.57 -5.02
CA PRO A 36 -30.94 48.87 -6.27
C PRO A 36 -29.57 48.16 -6.30
N ASN A 37 -28.60 48.67 -5.53
CA ASN A 37 -27.24 48.12 -5.43
C ASN A 37 -27.00 47.25 -4.19
N GLY A 38 -28.04 46.93 -3.41
CA GLY A 38 -27.95 46.27 -2.11
C GLY A 38 -27.81 47.26 -0.95
N LYS A 39 -28.03 46.77 0.27
CA LYS A 39 -27.92 47.59 1.50
C LYS A 39 -26.45 47.70 1.90
N TYR A 40 -25.93 48.93 1.99
CA TYR A 40 -24.57 49.18 2.47
C TYR A 40 -24.36 48.67 3.90
N LEU A 41 -23.28 47.92 4.13
CA LEU A 41 -22.86 47.39 5.42
C LEU A 41 -21.77 48.29 6.02
N ARG A 42 -22.02 48.80 7.22
CA ARG A 42 -21.06 49.67 7.93
C ARG A 42 -19.97 48.82 8.59
N LYS A 43 -18.93 49.47 9.12
CA LYS A 43 -17.89 48.79 9.91
C LYS A 43 -18.45 47.98 11.10
N SER A 44 -19.55 48.44 11.72
CA SER A 44 -20.24 47.70 12.78
C SER A 44 -20.82 46.37 12.32
N ASP A 45 -21.10 46.22 11.02
CA ASP A 45 -21.74 45.06 10.42
C ASP A 45 -20.70 44.09 9.81
N PHE A 46 -19.42 44.24 10.15
CA PHE A 46 -18.34 43.43 9.58
C PHE A 46 -18.49 41.93 9.86
N GLU A 47 -18.99 41.56 11.05
CA GLU A 47 -19.30 40.16 11.37
C GLU A 47 -20.39 39.59 10.46
N LEU A 48 -21.41 40.39 10.14
CA LEU A 48 -22.46 40.02 9.19
C LEU A 48 -21.89 39.85 7.77
N ALA A 49 -21.00 40.75 7.33
CA ALA A 49 -20.31 40.61 6.05
C ALA A 49 -19.50 39.30 5.98
N GLY A 50 -18.78 38.94 7.05
CA GLY A 50 -18.06 37.67 7.15
C GLY A 50 -18.97 36.44 7.05
N LYS A 51 -20.11 36.45 7.75
CA LYS A 51 -21.11 35.36 7.67
C LYS A 51 -21.71 35.22 6.27
N LEU A 52 -21.97 36.32 5.57
CA LEU A 52 -22.45 36.33 4.19
C LEU A 52 -21.38 35.79 3.21
N ALA A 53 -20.12 36.22 3.38
CA ALA A 53 -19.01 35.71 2.59
C ALA A 53 -18.85 34.20 2.75
N GLN A 54 -18.88 33.70 4.00
CA GLN A 54 -18.77 32.27 4.28
C GLN A 54 -19.93 31.49 3.68
N ARG A 55 -21.16 31.99 3.79
CA ARG A 55 -22.33 31.37 3.16
C ARG A 55 -22.16 31.25 1.65
N ASN A 56 -21.76 32.32 0.98
CA ASN A 56 -21.59 32.30 -0.48
C ASN A 56 -20.45 31.37 -0.92
N TYR A 57 -19.39 31.27 -0.13
CA TYR A 57 -18.34 30.28 -0.34
C TYR A 57 -18.87 28.85 -0.18
N ASP A 58 -19.55 28.57 0.94
CA ASP A 58 -20.11 27.25 1.25
C ASP A 58 -21.12 26.80 0.17
N GLU A 59 -21.99 27.69 -0.30
CA GLU A 59 -22.97 27.41 -1.36
C GLU A 59 -22.29 27.05 -2.69
N LYS A 60 -21.26 27.81 -3.08
CA LYS A 60 -20.48 27.50 -4.28
C LYS A 60 -19.74 26.17 -4.16
N LEU A 61 -19.07 25.95 -3.02
CA LEU A 61 -18.34 24.72 -2.77
C LEU A 61 -19.29 23.51 -2.74
N LEU A 62 -20.47 23.64 -2.11
CA LEU A 62 -21.47 22.59 -2.06
C LEU A 62 -21.91 22.20 -3.46
N SER A 63 -22.21 23.17 -4.32
CA SER A 63 -22.59 22.90 -5.71
C SER A 63 -21.49 22.15 -6.47
N GLU A 64 -20.22 22.49 -6.29
CA GLU A 64 -19.11 21.76 -6.92
C GLU A 64 -18.96 20.34 -6.36
N VAL A 65 -19.11 20.16 -5.04
CA VAL A 65 -19.09 18.83 -4.41
C VAL A 65 -20.25 17.95 -4.89
N GLU A 66 -21.45 18.49 -5.01
CA GLU A 66 -22.63 17.78 -5.54
C GLU A 66 -22.45 17.34 -6.99
N LYS A 67 -21.86 18.20 -7.84
CA LYS A 67 -21.49 17.83 -9.21
C LYS A 67 -20.50 16.67 -9.23
N GLN A 68 -19.48 16.70 -8.38
CA GLN A 68 -18.51 15.61 -8.28
C GLN A 68 -19.15 14.31 -7.77
N LEU A 69 -19.99 14.40 -6.74
CA LEU A 69 -20.72 13.25 -6.21
C LEU A 69 -21.58 12.60 -7.29
N LYS A 70 -22.32 13.40 -8.07
CA LYS A 70 -23.12 12.91 -9.20
C LYS A 70 -22.27 12.22 -10.26
N ASN A 71 -21.09 12.76 -10.57
CA ASN A 71 -20.16 12.13 -11.52
C ASN A 71 -19.67 10.76 -11.02
N ILE A 72 -19.28 10.67 -9.75
CA ILE A 72 -18.85 9.42 -9.13
C ILE A 72 -19.99 8.40 -9.11
N GLN A 73 -21.19 8.80 -8.70
CA GLN A 73 -22.38 7.94 -8.71
C GLN A 73 -22.70 7.42 -10.12
N ASN A 74 -22.55 8.25 -11.14
CA ASN A 74 -22.71 7.82 -12.53
C ASN A 74 -21.67 6.78 -12.94
N ILE A 75 -20.40 6.95 -12.54
CA ILE A 75 -19.34 5.96 -12.80
C ILE A 75 -19.65 4.64 -12.09
N ILE A 76 -20.05 4.68 -10.81
CA ILE A 76 -20.43 3.49 -10.04
C ILE A 76 -21.58 2.76 -10.74
N LYS A 77 -22.64 3.48 -11.13
CA LYS A 77 -23.78 2.89 -11.84
C LYS A 77 -23.38 2.25 -13.17
N LYS A 78 -22.45 2.86 -13.91
CA LYS A 78 -21.91 2.27 -15.14
C LYS A 78 -21.08 1.00 -14.86
N TYR A 79 -20.32 0.99 -13.76
CA TYR A 79 -19.55 -0.16 -13.32
C TYR A 79 -20.47 -1.34 -12.93
N GLU A 80 -21.52 -1.08 -12.15
CA GLU A 80 -22.53 -2.09 -11.75
C GLU A 80 -23.29 -2.67 -12.94
N LYS A 81 -23.58 -1.83 -13.95
CA LYS A 81 -24.19 -2.26 -15.21
C LYS A 81 -23.23 -2.93 -16.19
N GLN A 82 -21.96 -3.09 -15.82
CA GLN A 82 -20.91 -3.62 -16.69
C GLN A 82 -20.71 -2.82 -18.00
N GLU A 83 -21.09 -1.54 -18.00
CA GLU A 83 -20.83 -0.60 -19.10
C GLU A 83 -19.38 -0.08 -19.08
N ILE A 84 -18.65 -0.33 -17.99
CA ILE A 84 -17.21 -0.10 -17.86
C ILE A 84 -16.53 -1.46 -17.72
N VAL A 85 -15.41 -1.63 -18.43
CA VAL A 85 -14.58 -2.84 -18.36
C VAL A 85 -14.11 -3.04 -16.92
N GLN A 86 -14.43 -4.20 -16.36
CA GLN A 86 -13.98 -4.59 -15.02
C GLN A 86 -12.49 -4.93 -15.02
N VAL A 87 -11.84 -4.81 -13.86
CA VAL A 87 -10.39 -5.07 -13.75
C VAL A 87 -10.06 -6.51 -14.12
N GLU A 88 -10.94 -7.45 -13.77
CA GLU A 88 -10.84 -8.87 -14.07
C GLU A 88 -10.82 -9.13 -15.58
N GLU A 89 -11.61 -8.37 -16.34
CA GLU A 89 -11.64 -8.46 -17.80
C GLU A 89 -10.32 -7.98 -18.42
N LEU A 90 -9.61 -7.04 -17.78
CA LEU A 90 -8.27 -6.62 -18.22
C LEU A 90 -7.25 -7.76 -18.09
N TYR A 91 -7.28 -8.53 -17.00
CA TYR A 91 -6.41 -9.71 -16.84
C TYR A 91 -6.71 -10.79 -17.89
N SER A 92 -7.99 -10.94 -18.23
CA SER A 92 -8.44 -11.97 -19.16
C SER A 92 -7.83 -11.85 -20.56
N VAL A 93 -7.38 -10.65 -20.95
CA VAL A 93 -6.72 -10.41 -22.24
C VAL A 93 -5.47 -11.28 -22.38
N TYR A 94 -4.64 -11.36 -21.34
CA TYR A 94 -3.50 -12.27 -21.32
C TYR A 94 -3.95 -13.71 -21.12
N ASP A 95 -4.90 -13.96 -20.20
CA ASP A 95 -5.27 -15.32 -19.82
C ASP A 95 -5.85 -16.14 -20.98
N ARG A 96 -6.64 -15.51 -21.87
CA ARG A 96 -7.23 -16.12 -23.07
C ARG A 96 -6.22 -16.39 -24.19
N MET A 97 -4.98 -15.88 -24.09
CA MET A 97 -3.96 -16.15 -25.10
C MET A 97 -3.52 -17.62 -25.08
N SER A 98 -3.17 -18.16 -26.25
CA SER A 98 -2.55 -19.48 -26.33
C SER A 98 -1.16 -19.49 -25.66
N PRO A 99 -0.70 -20.63 -25.13
CA PRO A 99 0.60 -20.73 -24.45
C PRO A 99 1.77 -20.21 -25.29
N SER A 100 1.76 -20.44 -26.61
CA SER A 100 2.81 -19.93 -27.50
C SER A 100 2.79 -18.40 -27.62
N ARG A 101 1.61 -17.79 -27.68
CA ARG A 101 1.48 -16.32 -27.71
C ARG A 101 1.88 -15.68 -26.39
N LYS A 102 1.53 -16.31 -25.26
CA LYS A 102 1.95 -15.86 -23.91
C LYS A 102 3.47 -15.71 -23.81
N LYS A 103 4.24 -16.63 -24.41
CA LYS A 103 5.71 -16.58 -24.44
C LYS A 103 6.31 -15.47 -25.32
N MET A 104 5.52 -14.89 -26.22
CA MET A 104 5.96 -13.91 -27.21
C MET A 104 5.63 -12.46 -26.82
N VAL A 105 4.89 -12.26 -25.74
CA VAL A 105 4.42 -10.93 -25.32
C VAL A 105 5.06 -10.53 -23.99
N ASP A 106 5.36 -9.24 -23.86
CA ASP A 106 5.67 -8.64 -22.57
C ASP A 106 4.36 -8.19 -21.91
N ALA A 107 3.83 -9.03 -21.02
CA ALA A 107 2.54 -8.81 -20.40
C ALA A 107 2.59 -7.64 -19.41
N ARG A 108 1.89 -6.55 -19.74
CA ARG A 108 1.83 -5.34 -18.89
C ARG A 108 0.97 -5.52 -17.64
N ILE A 109 -0.02 -6.41 -17.72
CA ILE A 109 -0.94 -6.72 -16.64
C ILE A 109 -1.27 -8.21 -16.69
N ILE A 110 -1.26 -8.85 -15.53
CA ILE A 110 -1.61 -10.26 -15.33
C ILE A 110 -2.31 -10.39 -13.98
N SER A 111 -3.13 -11.42 -13.81
CA SER A 111 -3.77 -11.72 -12.52
C SER A 111 -2.74 -12.09 -11.45
N ASP A 112 -3.09 -11.96 -10.17
CA ASP A 112 -2.20 -12.34 -9.07
C ASP A 112 -1.85 -13.83 -9.12
N LYS A 113 -2.83 -14.68 -9.47
CA LYS A 113 -2.61 -16.12 -9.68
C LYS A 113 -1.53 -16.38 -10.72
N GLU A 114 -1.61 -15.71 -11.87
CA GLU A 114 -0.63 -15.87 -12.93
C GLU A 114 0.74 -15.29 -12.54
N TYR A 115 0.76 -14.16 -11.82
CA TYR A 115 1.99 -13.59 -11.30
C TYR A 115 2.69 -14.55 -10.32
N VAL A 116 1.94 -15.16 -9.38
CA VAL A 116 2.46 -16.19 -8.47
C VAL A 116 3.02 -17.38 -9.23
N ASN A 117 2.31 -17.86 -10.24
CA ASN A 117 2.76 -18.99 -11.07
C ASN A 117 4.08 -18.67 -11.76
N GLN A 118 4.18 -17.51 -12.42
CA GLN A 118 5.40 -17.08 -13.10
C GLN A 118 6.55 -16.86 -12.12
N TRP A 119 6.29 -16.23 -10.98
CA TRP A 119 7.29 -16.00 -9.94
C TRP A 119 7.81 -17.32 -9.36
N SER A 120 6.91 -18.26 -9.06
CA SER A 120 7.24 -19.57 -8.49
C SER A 120 7.96 -20.48 -9.50
N ALA A 121 7.59 -20.40 -10.79
CA ALA A 121 8.20 -21.20 -11.86
C ALA A 121 9.63 -20.77 -12.22
N LYS A 122 10.10 -19.60 -11.77
CA LYS A 122 11.49 -19.19 -11.96
C LYS A 122 12.41 -20.17 -11.22
N ILE A 123 13.11 -20.98 -12.01
CA ILE A 123 14.10 -21.97 -11.56
C ILE A 123 15.26 -21.23 -10.89
N TYR A 124 15.73 -21.79 -9.77
CA TYR A 124 16.92 -21.35 -9.07
C TYR A 124 17.62 -22.56 -8.45
N SER A 125 18.90 -22.40 -8.14
CA SER A 125 19.70 -23.43 -7.45
C SER A 125 19.99 -22.95 -6.04
N GLY A 126 19.47 -23.67 -5.05
CA GLY A 126 19.81 -23.47 -3.64
C GLY A 126 21.22 -23.93 -3.33
N LYS A 127 21.58 -23.96 -2.05
CA LYS A 127 22.89 -24.43 -1.60
C LYS A 127 22.83 -25.93 -1.30
N ASP A 128 23.87 -26.67 -1.64
CA ASP A 128 23.89 -28.13 -1.38
C ASP A 128 23.83 -28.47 0.11
N PHE A 129 23.27 -29.64 0.43
CA PHE A 129 23.28 -30.21 1.78
C PHE A 129 24.58 -30.98 1.99
N ALA A 130 25.26 -30.71 3.10
CA ALA A 130 26.46 -31.47 3.45
C ALA A 130 26.09 -32.89 3.92
N GLU A 131 26.98 -33.85 3.66
CA GLU A 131 26.82 -35.24 4.10
C GLU A 131 26.73 -35.32 5.63
N GLY A 132 25.80 -36.12 6.16
CA GLY A 132 25.56 -36.26 7.60
C GLY A 132 24.71 -35.16 8.25
N GLN A 133 24.26 -34.14 7.51
CA GLN A 133 23.27 -33.19 8.03
C GLN A 133 21.92 -33.85 8.27
N ALA A 134 21.23 -33.43 9.33
CA ALA A 134 19.87 -33.90 9.62
C ALA A 134 18.95 -33.70 8.41
N GLU A 135 18.02 -34.64 8.24
CA GLU A 135 16.97 -34.56 7.23
C GLU A 135 15.69 -34.02 7.87
N ILE A 136 15.42 -32.74 7.64
CA ILE A 136 14.24 -32.05 8.13
C ILE A 136 13.42 -31.63 6.91
N TYR A 137 12.18 -32.10 6.81
CA TYR A 137 11.31 -31.81 5.67
C TYR A 137 10.11 -30.96 6.09
N THR A 138 9.77 -29.98 5.27
CA THR A 138 8.54 -29.17 5.38
C THR A 138 7.32 -29.96 4.92
N GLU A 139 6.12 -29.43 5.17
CA GLU A 139 4.87 -29.98 4.62
C GLU A 139 4.82 -29.90 3.09
N LYS A 140 5.53 -28.93 2.50
CA LYS A 140 5.76 -28.83 1.05
C LYS A 140 6.78 -29.84 0.52
N LYS A 141 7.29 -30.73 1.38
CA LYS A 141 8.32 -31.74 1.07
C LYS A 141 9.67 -31.15 0.66
N GLU A 142 9.95 -29.91 1.09
CA GLU A 142 11.25 -29.26 0.90
C GLU A 142 12.16 -29.62 2.07
N ARG A 143 13.44 -29.95 1.80
CA ARG A 143 14.43 -30.17 2.88
C ARG A 143 14.94 -28.82 3.37
N VAL A 144 15.06 -28.63 4.67
CA VAL A 144 15.55 -27.40 5.31
C VAL A 144 16.70 -27.67 6.30
N ARG A 145 17.46 -26.63 6.69
CA ARG A 145 18.66 -26.76 7.55
C ARG A 145 18.32 -26.91 9.02
N SER A 146 17.19 -26.36 9.46
CA SER A 146 16.84 -26.30 10.89
C SER A 146 15.36 -26.54 11.17
N LYS A 147 15.05 -26.90 12.43
CA LYS A 147 13.66 -27.03 12.90
C LYS A 147 12.93 -25.69 12.90
N SER A 148 13.64 -24.61 13.21
CA SER A 148 13.12 -23.25 13.19
C SER A 148 12.74 -22.81 11.77
N GLU A 149 13.57 -23.12 10.77
CA GLU A 149 13.21 -22.93 9.35
C GLU A 149 11.99 -23.77 8.94
N LYS A 150 11.90 -25.03 9.37
CA LYS A 150 10.71 -25.85 9.09
C LYS A 150 9.44 -25.18 9.61
N ILE A 151 9.48 -24.67 10.85
CA ILE A 151 8.34 -23.97 11.45
C ILE A 151 7.95 -22.73 10.64
N ILE A 152 8.92 -21.91 10.23
CA ILE A 152 8.66 -20.72 9.40
C ILE A 152 8.08 -21.12 8.04
N ALA A 153 8.68 -22.11 7.37
CA ALA A 153 8.26 -22.60 6.07
C ALA A 153 6.84 -23.17 6.08
N ASP A 154 6.51 -23.97 7.10
CA ASP A 154 5.17 -24.55 7.28
C ASP A 154 4.15 -23.44 7.60
N MET A 155 4.52 -22.43 8.39
CA MET A 155 3.63 -21.30 8.69
C MET A 155 3.36 -20.42 7.46
N LEU A 156 4.38 -20.15 6.64
CA LEU A 156 4.22 -19.47 5.36
C LEU A 156 3.30 -20.26 4.42
N TYR A 157 3.48 -21.58 4.38
CA TYR A 157 2.65 -22.49 3.58
C TYR A 157 1.18 -22.46 4.04
N HIS A 158 0.91 -22.61 5.33
CA HIS A 158 -0.45 -22.59 5.89
C HIS A 158 -1.17 -21.25 5.69
N LYS A 159 -0.42 -20.15 5.64
CA LYS A 159 -0.96 -18.81 5.34
C LYS A 159 -1.01 -18.49 3.85
N ASN A 160 -0.77 -19.47 2.98
CA ASN A 160 -0.78 -19.34 1.51
C ASN A 160 0.17 -18.25 0.98
N ILE A 161 1.29 -18.00 1.66
CA ILE A 161 2.29 -17.04 1.23
C ILE A 161 3.27 -17.73 0.29
N PRO A 162 3.36 -17.33 -0.99
CA PRO A 162 4.33 -17.92 -1.89
C PRO A 162 5.75 -17.60 -1.42
N TYR A 163 6.59 -18.61 -1.29
CA TYR A 163 7.99 -18.46 -0.91
C TYR A 163 8.90 -19.38 -1.70
N LYS A 164 10.18 -19.01 -1.72
CA LYS A 164 11.30 -19.83 -2.18
C LYS A 164 12.28 -19.98 -1.05
N TYR A 165 12.70 -21.22 -0.80
CA TYR A 165 13.69 -21.56 0.21
C TYR A 165 15.11 -21.46 -0.36
N GLU A 166 16.04 -20.81 0.34
CA GLU A 166 17.43 -20.60 -0.09
C GLU A 166 17.56 -20.06 -1.55
N CYS A 167 16.72 -19.10 -1.95
CA CYS A 167 16.81 -18.51 -3.29
C CYS A 167 18.01 -17.54 -3.38
N PRO A 168 18.99 -17.77 -4.27
CA PRO A 168 20.21 -16.97 -4.30
C PRO A 168 19.92 -15.53 -4.73
N ILE A 169 20.65 -14.59 -4.13
CA ILE A 169 20.72 -13.19 -4.55
C ILE A 169 22.18 -12.74 -4.59
N ASN A 170 22.48 -11.72 -5.40
CA ASN A 170 23.81 -11.15 -5.48
C ASN A 170 23.85 -9.80 -4.77
N LEU A 171 24.70 -9.67 -3.73
CA LEU A 171 24.91 -8.41 -3.02
C LEU A 171 26.27 -7.82 -3.38
N LYS A 172 26.30 -6.51 -3.65
CA LYS A 172 27.56 -5.77 -3.84
C LYS A 172 28.38 -5.85 -2.55
N GLY A 173 29.63 -6.30 -2.66
CA GLY A 173 30.58 -6.41 -1.55
C GLY A 173 30.61 -7.78 -0.84
N LEU A 174 29.66 -8.68 -1.13
CA LEU A 174 29.64 -10.04 -0.53
C LEU A 174 29.51 -11.14 -1.60
N GLY A 175 28.98 -10.81 -2.77
CA GLY A 175 28.73 -11.76 -3.85
C GLY A 175 27.39 -12.48 -3.67
N MET A 176 27.34 -13.72 -4.15
CA MET A 176 26.16 -14.55 -4.07
C MET A 176 25.92 -15.02 -2.63
N ILE A 177 24.70 -14.82 -2.14
CA ILE A 177 24.25 -15.30 -0.84
C ILE A 177 22.88 -15.96 -0.96
N TYR A 178 22.51 -16.69 0.09
CA TYR A 178 21.28 -17.47 0.18
C TYR A 178 20.55 -17.01 1.45
N PRO A 179 19.57 -16.09 1.35
CA PRO A 179 18.61 -15.83 2.41
C PRO A 179 17.77 -17.09 2.65
N ASP A 180 17.34 -17.33 3.89
CA ASP A 180 16.59 -18.55 4.22
C ASP A 180 15.27 -18.64 3.44
N PHE A 181 14.53 -17.53 3.38
CA PHE A 181 13.34 -17.43 2.54
C PHE A 181 13.34 -16.17 1.69
N THR A 182 12.73 -16.30 0.53
CA THR A 182 12.37 -15.21 -0.36
C THR A 182 10.86 -15.30 -0.54
N CYS A 183 10.11 -14.43 0.12
CA CYS A 183 8.66 -14.45 0.19
C CYS A 183 8.04 -13.42 -0.77
N LEU A 184 6.92 -13.76 -1.39
CA LEU A 184 6.19 -12.84 -2.24
C LEU A 184 5.04 -12.19 -1.48
N ARG A 185 5.06 -10.86 -1.39
CA ARG A 185 3.92 -10.07 -0.93
C ARG A 185 3.05 -9.66 -2.11
N LEU A 186 1.81 -10.12 -2.13
CA LEU A 186 0.92 -9.91 -3.27
C LEU A 186 0.35 -8.50 -3.36
N ALA A 187 0.10 -7.85 -2.21
CA ALA A 187 -0.49 -6.51 -2.15
C ALA A 187 0.24 -5.48 -3.02
N ASP A 188 1.57 -5.57 -3.12
CA ASP A 188 2.40 -4.70 -3.94
C ASP A 188 3.33 -5.47 -4.90
N ARG A 189 3.13 -6.79 -5.04
CA ARG A 189 3.96 -7.72 -5.84
C ARG A 189 5.46 -7.61 -5.55
N LYS A 190 5.83 -7.25 -4.32
CA LYS A 190 7.25 -7.17 -3.91
C LYS A 190 7.72 -8.47 -3.28
N THR A 191 9.00 -8.73 -3.48
CA THR A 191 9.70 -9.83 -2.82
C THR A 191 10.32 -9.34 -1.53
N ILE A 192 10.08 -10.05 -0.44
CA ILE A 192 10.58 -9.79 0.91
C ILE A 192 11.54 -10.93 1.27
N LEU A 193 12.77 -10.60 1.63
CA LEU A 193 13.72 -11.57 2.14
C LEU A 193 13.40 -11.90 3.61
N TRP A 194 13.69 -13.12 4.04
CA TRP A 194 13.63 -13.51 5.43
C TRP A 194 14.90 -14.28 5.77
N GLU A 195 15.60 -13.80 6.79
CA GLU A 195 16.77 -14.45 7.35
C GLU A 195 16.52 -14.80 8.83
N HIS A 196 16.80 -16.05 9.20
CA HIS A 196 16.72 -16.58 10.54
C HIS A 196 18.14 -16.80 11.10
N LEU A 197 18.46 -16.03 12.14
CA LEU A 197 19.77 -15.99 12.77
C LEU A 197 19.79 -16.92 14.00
N GLY A 198 20.22 -18.17 13.75
CA GLY A 198 20.12 -19.33 14.64
C GLY A 198 21.06 -19.39 15.84
N MET A 199 22.21 -18.72 15.75
CA MET A 199 23.35 -18.99 16.64
C MET A 199 23.84 -17.72 17.35
N MET A 200 22.91 -16.93 17.88
CA MET A 200 23.24 -15.61 18.46
C MET A 200 24.04 -15.67 19.77
N THR A 201 24.29 -16.86 20.33
CA THR A 201 25.22 -17.08 21.44
C THR A 201 26.67 -17.25 20.99
N ASP A 202 26.94 -17.59 19.72
CA ASP A 202 28.30 -17.71 19.18
C ASP A 202 28.83 -16.31 18.79
N PRO A 203 29.88 -15.80 19.46
CA PRO A 203 30.40 -14.46 19.18
C PRO A 203 30.93 -14.29 17.74
N ILE A 204 31.52 -15.33 17.17
CA ILE A 204 32.07 -15.31 15.80
C ILE A 204 30.91 -15.29 14.79
N TYR A 205 29.86 -16.09 15.05
CA TYR A 205 28.64 -16.06 14.23
C TYR A 205 27.97 -14.68 14.28
N CYS A 206 27.80 -14.12 15.48
CA CYS A 206 27.21 -12.78 15.68
C CYS A 206 27.94 -11.70 14.88
N GLN A 207 29.28 -11.67 14.92
CA GLN A 207 30.05 -10.69 14.15
C GLN A 207 29.81 -10.83 12.64
N LYS A 208 29.74 -12.07 12.13
CA LYS A 208 29.44 -12.34 10.71
C LYS A 208 28.00 -11.93 10.36
N ALA A 209 27.03 -12.23 11.22
CA ALA A 209 25.64 -11.86 11.05
C ALA A 209 25.47 -10.32 11.01
N MET A 210 26.08 -9.59 11.94
CA MET A 210 26.06 -8.13 11.96
C MET A 210 26.63 -7.54 10.66
N LYS A 211 27.78 -8.06 10.18
CA LYS A 211 28.35 -7.65 8.90
C LYS A 211 27.41 -7.94 7.73
N LYS A 212 26.72 -9.09 7.73
CA LYS A 212 25.75 -9.46 6.70
C LYS A 212 24.55 -8.50 6.70
N ILE A 213 24.00 -8.16 7.86
CA ILE A 213 22.90 -7.19 8.02
C ILE A 213 23.29 -5.81 7.48
N ASP A 214 24.49 -5.32 7.80
CA ASP A 214 25.01 -4.05 7.28
C ASP A 214 25.15 -4.08 5.74
N ILE A 215 25.61 -5.20 5.18
CA ILE A 215 25.72 -5.35 3.73
C ILE A 215 24.35 -5.38 3.06
N TYR A 216 23.34 -6.05 3.65
CA TYR A 216 21.97 -5.99 3.15
C TYR A 216 21.47 -4.53 3.10
N ALA A 217 21.65 -3.78 4.19
CA ALA A 217 21.25 -2.38 4.26
C ALA A 217 21.97 -1.50 3.21
N LYS A 218 23.29 -1.68 3.03
CA LYS A 218 24.08 -1.00 1.98
C LYS A 218 23.63 -1.33 0.56
N ASN A 219 22.99 -2.48 0.36
CA ASN A 219 22.38 -2.89 -0.91
C ASN A 219 20.90 -2.48 -1.03
N GLY A 220 20.39 -1.68 -0.09
CA GLY A 220 19.04 -1.13 -0.12
C GLY A 220 17.95 -2.02 0.49
N PHE A 221 18.31 -3.16 1.09
CA PHE A 221 17.37 -4.02 1.81
C PHE A 221 17.15 -3.47 3.23
N ILE A 222 16.01 -2.80 3.42
CA ILE A 222 15.67 -2.17 4.69
C ILE A 222 14.85 -3.14 5.54
N GLN A 223 15.23 -3.30 6.80
CA GLN A 223 14.53 -4.15 7.75
C GLN A 223 13.05 -3.73 7.90
N GLY A 224 12.14 -4.70 7.83
CA GLY A 224 10.70 -4.48 7.90
C GLY A 224 10.06 -4.00 6.60
N ARG A 225 10.85 -3.57 5.61
CA ARG A 225 10.36 -3.18 4.27
C ARG A 225 10.68 -4.21 3.20
N ASP A 226 11.94 -4.65 3.15
CA ASP A 226 12.48 -5.54 2.12
C ASP A 226 13.06 -6.84 2.70
N ILE A 227 13.42 -6.83 4.00
CA ILE A 227 13.98 -7.99 4.70
C ILE A 227 13.44 -8.12 6.13
N ILE A 228 13.20 -9.35 6.57
CA ILE A 228 12.81 -9.74 7.92
C ILE A 228 13.99 -10.48 8.55
N TYR A 229 14.26 -10.18 9.82
CA TYR A 229 15.20 -10.95 10.62
C TYR A 229 14.47 -11.57 11.80
N THR A 230 14.63 -12.87 11.98
CA THR A 230 14.28 -13.55 13.23
C THR A 230 15.55 -14.06 13.89
N PHE A 231 15.56 -14.13 15.21
CA PHE A 231 16.76 -14.46 15.97
C PHE A 231 16.44 -15.57 16.96
N GLU A 232 17.40 -16.45 17.20
CA GLU A 232 17.37 -17.39 18.30
C GLU A 232 18.78 -17.52 18.90
N SER A 233 18.81 -18.02 20.13
CA SER A 233 20.02 -18.34 20.85
C SER A 233 19.76 -19.56 21.72
N GLU A 234 20.82 -20.10 22.34
CA GLU A 234 20.71 -21.27 23.21
C GLU A 234 19.63 -21.14 24.31
N LYS A 235 19.44 -19.94 24.87
CA LYS A 235 18.45 -19.68 25.94
C LYS A 235 17.15 -19.02 25.46
N TYR A 236 17.11 -18.53 24.22
CA TYR A 236 15.97 -17.83 23.64
C TYR A 236 15.60 -18.47 22.31
N SER A 237 14.64 -19.38 22.34
CA SER A 237 14.14 -20.08 21.16
C SER A 237 13.27 -19.19 20.27
N LEU A 238 13.07 -19.62 19.03
CA LEU A 238 12.13 -18.97 18.11
C LEU A 238 10.70 -18.95 18.69
N ASN A 239 10.18 -17.75 18.92
CA ASN A 239 8.81 -17.56 19.36
C ASN A 239 7.84 -17.62 18.16
N THR A 240 7.05 -18.68 18.08
CA THR A 240 6.11 -18.92 16.97
C THR A 240 5.01 -17.88 16.87
N MET A 241 4.50 -17.34 18.00
CA MET A 241 3.52 -16.25 17.98
C MET A 241 4.13 -14.97 17.38
N SER A 242 5.41 -14.72 17.62
CA SER A 242 6.10 -13.57 17.03
C SER A 242 6.27 -13.73 15.52
N VAL A 243 6.59 -14.93 15.05
CA VAL A 243 6.65 -15.26 13.62
C VAL A 243 5.28 -15.08 12.97
N GLU A 244 4.22 -15.58 13.60
CA GLU A 244 2.86 -15.43 13.10
C GLU A 244 2.45 -13.95 13.01
N ASN A 245 2.74 -13.17 14.04
CA ASN A 245 2.46 -11.73 14.05
C ASN A 245 3.24 -11.00 12.94
N LEU A 246 4.52 -11.33 12.75
CA LEU A 246 5.32 -10.77 11.65
C LEU A 246 4.70 -11.09 10.30
N ILE A 247 4.29 -12.34 10.10
CA ILE A 247 3.64 -12.75 8.86
C ILE A 247 2.38 -11.93 8.63
N ASN A 248 1.51 -11.85 9.64
CA ASN A 248 0.27 -11.10 9.54
C ASN A 248 0.55 -9.61 9.29
N GLN A 249 1.53 -8.99 9.93
CA GLN A 249 1.79 -7.56 9.70
C GLN A 249 2.39 -7.26 8.32
N ILE A 250 3.23 -8.15 7.81
CA ILE A 250 4.01 -7.86 6.59
C ILE A 250 3.26 -8.33 5.35
N PHE A 251 2.52 -9.45 5.43
CA PHE A 251 1.88 -10.10 4.29
C PHE A 251 0.35 -10.05 4.32
N SER A 252 -0.29 -9.44 5.32
CA SER A 252 -1.73 -9.21 5.25
C SER A 252 -2.07 -8.21 4.14
N THR A 253 -3.17 -8.51 3.46
CA THR A 253 -3.85 -7.65 2.49
C THR A 253 -4.54 -6.48 3.16
#